data_AF-A0A3B0PF60-F1
#
_entry.id   AF-A0A3B0PF60-F1
#
_cell.length_a   1.000
_cell.length_b   1.000
_cell.length_c   1.000
_cell.angle_alpha   90.00
_cell.angle_beta   90.00
_cell.angle_gamma   90.00
#
_symmetry.space_group_name_H-M   'P 1'
#
loop_
_entity.id
_entity.type
_entity.pdbx_description
1 polymer ?
#
loop_
_entity_poly.entity_id
_entity_poly.type
_entity_poly.pdbx_seq_one_letter_code
_entity_poly.pdbx_strand_id
1 'polypeptide(L)'
;MSKPISETRQYYRQNILTNLLEVYQLNRSYKNKLYPIFEIQSLLTKNGANHHIGLVMANNLFNHSYDPSSGIKLDLITIKGISDIIVQNFGFNCNYQTINDDTYLVKNDSLKLVVYDETIGYIGKIKKSILKEFDLADQDIYCLDINLERLITSINRYVRTYEAYDHYQEVTRDITFQLKNEVDFNSFINVINSFNKLSKW
;
A
#
# COMPACT_ATOMS: atom_id res chain seq x y z
N MET A 1 13.54 5.54 35.56
CA MET A 1 12.23 6.04 35.08
C MET A 1 12.47 7.29 34.24
N SER A 2 12.43 7.16 32.91
CA SER A 2 12.65 8.29 31.99
C SER A 2 11.37 9.12 31.87
N LYS A 3 11.41 10.39 32.29
CA LYS A 3 10.33 11.34 32.01
C LYS A 3 10.34 11.70 30.52
N PRO A 4 9.19 11.69 29.82
CA PRO A 4 9.08 12.26 28.48
C PRO A 4 9.22 13.79 28.55
N ILE A 5 9.87 14.37 27.53
CA ILE A 5 10.26 15.79 27.47
C ILE A 5 9.05 16.72 27.16
N SER A 6 7.89 16.19 26.74
CA SER A 6 6.64 16.96 26.67
C SER A 6 5.43 16.08 26.96
N GLU A 7 4.40 16.67 27.59
CA GLU A 7 3.12 16.01 27.93
C GLU A 7 2.39 15.47 26.69
N THR A 8 2.60 16.09 25.52
CA THR A 8 2.09 15.61 24.22
C THR A 8 2.71 14.30 23.75
N ARG A 9 3.92 13.93 24.22
CA ARG A 9 4.60 12.69 23.83
C ARG A 9 4.23 11.47 24.67
N GLN A 10 3.33 11.64 25.64
CA GLN A 10 3.05 10.63 26.66
C GLN A 10 1.98 9.61 26.22
N TYR A 11 1.17 9.94 25.22
CA TYR A 11 0.14 9.07 24.68
C TYR A 11 0.61 8.45 23.36
N TYR A 12 1.41 7.38 23.48
CA TYR A 12 1.51 6.28 22.51
C TYR A 12 1.49 6.60 21.00
N ARG A 13 2.68 6.59 20.38
CA ARG A 13 2.88 6.31 18.94
C ARG A 13 2.39 4.89 18.59
N GLN A 14 1.09 4.70 18.47
CA GLN A 14 0.51 3.40 18.13
C GLN A 14 0.41 3.15 16.62
N ASN A 15 0.62 4.17 15.79
CA ASN A 15 0.51 4.06 14.34
C ASN A 15 1.57 4.93 13.63
N ILE A 16 2.33 4.32 12.72
CA ILE A 16 3.35 5.00 11.89
C ILE A 16 2.74 6.12 11.03
N LEU A 17 1.48 5.98 10.63
CA LEU A 17 0.76 6.96 9.82
C LEU A 17 0.57 8.28 10.54
N THR A 18 0.38 8.27 11.87
CA THR A 18 0.24 9.50 12.66
C THR A 18 1.51 10.35 12.56
N ASN A 19 2.69 9.75 12.76
CA ASN A 19 3.96 10.46 12.63
C ASN A 19 4.15 11.02 11.22
N LEU A 20 3.83 10.22 10.18
CA LEU A 20 3.95 10.65 8.79
C LEU A 20 3.00 11.81 8.46
N LEU A 21 1.78 11.80 8.99
CA LEU A 21 0.83 12.91 8.83
C LEU A 21 1.29 14.18 9.55
N GLU A 22 1.87 14.07 10.75
CA GLU A 22 2.48 15.22 11.46
C GLU A 22 3.64 15.81 10.66
N VAL A 23 4.53 14.98 10.12
CA VAL A 23 5.65 15.41 9.26
C VAL A 23 5.12 16.09 8.01
N TYR A 24 4.07 15.53 7.40
CA TYR A 24 3.44 16.11 6.23
C TYR A 24 2.82 17.48 6.55
N GLN A 25 2.03 17.57 7.63
CA GLN A 25 1.41 18.81 8.12
C GLN A 25 2.47 19.89 8.36
N LEU A 26 3.55 19.55 9.05
CA LEU A 26 4.63 20.48 9.36
C LEU A 26 5.25 21.05 8.07
N ASN A 27 5.62 20.19 7.12
CA ASN A 27 6.19 20.62 5.86
C ASN A 27 5.23 21.49 5.04
N ARG A 28 3.95 21.13 5.04
CA ARG A 28 2.92 21.93 4.40
C ARG A 28 2.80 23.32 5.02
N SER A 29 2.89 23.45 6.35
CA SER A 29 2.85 24.75 7.04
C SER A 29 3.99 25.69 6.61
N TYR A 30 5.15 25.12 6.25
CA TYR A 30 6.30 25.84 5.69
C TYR A 30 6.27 25.96 4.15
N LYS A 31 5.19 25.52 3.50
CA LYS A 31 5.02 25.51 2.03
C LYS A 31 6.06 24.65 1.30
N ASN A 32 6.63 23.67 1.98
CA ASN A 32 7.51 22.69 1.35
C ASN A 32 6.67 21.72 0.51
N LYS A 33 7.06 21.53 -0.75
CA LYS A 33 6.48 20.47 -1.59
C LYS A 33 7.12 19.15 -1.20
N LEU A 34 6.30 18.23 -0.69
CA LEU A 34 6.73 16.87 -0.40
C LEU A 34 6.35 15.92 -1.53
N TYR A 35 7.32 15.08 -1.90
CA TYR A 35 7.08 13.79 -2.53
C TYR A 35 6.49 12.82 -1.51
N PRO A 36 5.95 11.65 -1.94
CA PRO A 36 5.60 10.60 -1.00
C PRO A 36 6.72 10.35 0.00
N ILE A 37 6.38 10.35 1.28
CA ILE A 37 7.30 10.11 2.38
C ILE A 37 7.02 8.75 2.99
N PHE A 38 8.07 8.05 3.41
CA PHE A 38 7.96 6.76 4.05
C PHE A 38 8.85 6.69 5.28
N GLU A 39 8.52 5.79 6.19
CA GLU A 39 9.30 5.49 7.39
C GLU A 39 9.31 3.96 7.59
N ILE A 40 10.43 3.45 8.11
CA ILE A 40 10.50 2.09 8.66
C ILE A 40 10.74 2.23 10.16
N GLN A 41 9.85 1.68 10.98
CA GLN A 41 9.89 1.83 12.43
C GLN A 41 9.53 0.53 13.15
N SER A 42 10.13 0.29 14.30
CA SER A 42 9.69 -0.76 15.23
C SER A 42 8.56 -0.24 16.11
N LEU A 43 7.38 -0.87 16.02
CA LEU A 43 6.23 -0.60 16.87
C LEU A 43 6.17 -1.61 18.01
N LEU A 44 6.09 -1.12 19.25
CA LEU A 44 5.98 -1.96 20.43
C LEU A 44 4.54 -2.50 20.55
N THR A 45 4.41 -3.82 20.55
CA THR A 45 3.15 -4.54 20.77
C THR A 45 3.21 -5.30 22.09
N LYS A 46 2.07 -5.89 22.51
CA LYS A 46 2.02 -6.76 23.69
C LYS A 46 2.96 -7.98 23.57
N ASN A 47 3.27 -8.41 22.35
CA ASN A 47 4.00 -9.63 22.07
C ASN A 47 5.47 -9.38 21.65
N GLY A 48 5.94 -8.13 21.69
CA GLY A 48 7.27 -7.74 21.23
C GLY A 48 7.24 -6.54 20.30
N ALA A 49 8.37 -6.25 19.65
CA ALA A 49 8.47 -5.18 18.66
C ALA A 49 8.24 -5.76 17.26
N ASN A 50 7.34 -5.16 16.49
CA ASN A 50 7.14 -5.50 15.08
C ASN A 50 7.71 -4.39 14.20
N HIS A 51 8.40 -4.76 13.12
CA HIS A 51 8.86 -3.79 12.14
C HIS A 51 7.71 -3.42 11.19
N HIS A 52 7.48 -2.13 10.99
CA HIS A 52 6.48 -1.61 10.06
C HIS A 52 7.15 -0.72 9.04
N ILE A 53 6.66 -0.77 7.79
CA ILE A 53 6.90 0.26 6.79
C ILE A 53 5.59 1.03 6.56
N GLY A 54 5.67 2.35 6.72
CA GLY A 54 4.57 3.27 6.51
C GLY A 54 4.91 4.23 5.38
N LEU A 55 3.90 4.65 4.61
CA LEU A 55 4.04 5.67 3.58
C LEU A 55 2.78 6.53 3.51
N VAL A 56 2.96 7.83 3.25
CA VAL A 56 1.87 8.75 2.88
C VAL A 56 2.21 9.48 1.59
N MET A 57 1.20 9.63 0.74
CA MET A 57 1.28 10.25 -0.58
C MET A 57 0.10 11.19 -0.76
N ALA A 58 0.36 12.42 -1.16
CA ALA A 58 -0.66 13.45 -1.34
C ALA A 58 -0.64 14.11 -2.73
N ASN A 59 0.29 13.67 -3.59
CA ASN A 59 0.53 14.22 -4.92
C ASN A 59 0.81 13.06 -5.89
N ASN A 60 0.64 13.28 -7.20
CA ASN A 60 1.07 12.33 -8.23
C ASN A 60 2.57 12.00 -8.09
N LEU A 61 2.93 10.76 -8.39
CA LEU A 61 4.31 10.30 -8.46
C LEU A 61 4.94 10.74 -9.79
N PHE A 62 6.20 11.18 -9.77
CA PHE A 62 6.95 11.57 -10.97
C PHE A 62 6.28 12.65 -11.85
N ASN A 63 5.53 13.56 -11.24
CA ASN A 63 4.87 14.65 -11.96
C ASN A 63 5.88 15.73 -12.40
N HIS A 64 5.67 16.28 -13.60
CA HIS A 64 6.45 17.38 -14.13
C HIS A 64 5.75 18.73 -13.89
N SER A 65 6.50 19.75 -13.47
CA SER A 65 5.96 21.09 -13.20
C SER A 65 5.28 21.78 -14.39
N TYR A 66 5.55 21.33 -15.62
CA TYR A 66 5.05 21.93 -16.87
C TYR A 66 3.92 21.11 -17.51
N ASP A 67 3.68 19.90 -17.05
CA ASP A 67 2.61 19.04 -17.51
C ASP A 67 1.87 18.43 -16.31
N PRO A 68 0.77 19.04 -15.86
CA PRO A 68 -0.03 18.52 -14.75
C PRO A 68 -0.68 17.16 -15.04
N SER A 69 -0.77 16.75 -16.31
CA SER A 69 -1.27 15.43 -16.71
C SER A 69 -0.18 14.35 -16.72
N SER A 70 1.09 14.75 -16.61
CA SER A 70 2.22 13.83 -16.49
C SER A 70 2.28 13.15 -15.12
N GLY A 71 2.95 12.00 -15.10
CA GLY A 71 3.22 11.24 -13.89
C GLY A 71 2.19 10.14 -13.60
N ILE A 72 2.41 9.46 -12.49
CA ILE A 72 1.56 8.38 -12.00
C ILE A 72 0.57 8.97 -11.01
N LYS A 73 -0.72 8.77 -11.28
CA LYS A 73 -1.82 9.38 -10.55
C LYS A 73 -1.81 9.02 -9.06
N LEU A 74 -2.20 9.96 -8.21
CA LEU A 74 -2.55 9.68 -6.82
C LEU A 74 -3.87 8.91 -6.74
N ASP A 75 -3.78 7.59 -6.67
CA ASP A 75 -4.92 6.71 -6.46
C ASP A 75 -4.54 5.39 -5.77
N LEU A 76 -5.56 4.58 -5.47
CA LEU A 76 -5.40 3.27 -4.84
C LEU A 76 -4.55 2.31 -5.68
N ILE A 77 -4.60 2.40 -7.00
CA ILE A 77 -3.86 1.50 -7.90
C ILE A 77 -2.36 1.79 -7.81
N THR A 78 -1.98 3.06 -7.71
CA THR A 78 -0.60 3.46 -7.49
C THR A 78 -0.05 2.93 -6.17
N ILE A 79 -0.78 3.11 -5.06
CA ILE A 79 -0.32 2.56 -3.78
C ILE A 79 -0.32 1.02 -3.78
N LYS A 80 -1.28 0.39 -4.47
CA LYS A 80 -1.27 -1.06 -4.69
C LYS A 80 0.03 -1.48 -5.36
N GLY A 81 0.43 -0.83 -6.46
CA GLY A 81 1.69 -1.11 -7.15
C GLY A 81 2.92 -0.96 -6.24
N ILE A 82 2.97 0.09 -5.41
CA ILE A 82 4.05 0.27 -4.43
C ILE A 82 4.08 -0.87 -3.42
N SER A 83 2.92 -1.26 -2.88
CA SER A 83 2.84 -2.37 -1.93
C SER A 83 3.22 -3.72 -2.55
N ASP A 84 2.83 -3.97 -3.80
CA ASP A 84 3.18 -5.18 -4.54
C ASP A 84 4.71 -5.28 -4.68
N ILE A 85 5.37 -4.19 -5.09
CA ILE A 85 6.84 -4.13 -5.22
C ILE A 85 7.52 -4.40 -3.88
N ILE A 86 7.01 -3.81 -2.78
CA ILE A 86 7.56 -4.05 -1.44
C ILE A 86 7.47 -5.53 -1.09
N VAL A 87 6.28 -6.14 -1.20
CA VAL A 87 6.05 -7.53 -0.81
C VAL A 87 6.85 -8.50 -1.71
N GLN A 88 6.92 -8.24 -3.00
CA GLN A 88 7.73 -9.03 -3.95
C GLN A 88 9.23 -8.96 -3.69
N ASN A 89 9.73 -7.82 -3.17
CA ASN A 89 11.13 -7.71 -2.76
C ASN A 89 11.46 -8.62 -1.55
N PHE A 90 10.47 -8.98 -0.73
CA PHE A 90 10.65 -9.99 0.32
C PHE A 90 10.50 -11.44 -0.18
N GLY A 91 10.08 -11.65 -1.42
CA GLY A 91 9.86 -12.97 -2.00
C GLY A 91 8.47 -13.54 -1.72
N PHE A 92 7.44 -12.68 -1.69
CA PHE A 92 6.04 -13.11 -1.54
C PHE A 92 5.13 -12.44 -2.58
N ASN A 93 4.01 -13.09 -2.87
CA ASN A 93 2.90 -12.48 -3.60
C ASN A 93 1.88 -11.93 -2.62
N CYS A 94 1.26 -10.81 -2.94
CA CYS A 94 0.26 -10.16 -2.11
C CYS A 94 -1.14 -10.37 -2.73
N ASN A 95 -2.08 -10.84 -1.93
CA ASN A 95 -3.50 -10.81 -2.26
C ASN A 95 -4.14 -9.56 -1.65
N TYR A 96 -5.15 -9.03 -2.33
CA TYR A 96 -5.85 -7.82 -1.91
C TYR A 96 -7.32 -8.11 -1.68
N GLN A 97 -7.85 -7.67 -0.54
CA GLN A 97 -9.26 -7.84 -0.21
C GLN A 97 -9.87 -6.50 0.18
N THR A 98 -11.14 -6.29 -0.17
CA THR A 98 -11.87 -5.06 0.12
C THR A 98 -12.08 -4.86 1.61
N ILE A 99 -12.00 -3.61 2.05
CA ILE A 99 -12.31 -3.19 3.42
C ILE A 99 -13.76 -2.73 3.47
N ASN A 100 -14.57 -3.40 4.31
CA ASN A 100 -16.00 -3.10 4.44
C ASN A 100 -16.27 -1.95 5.41
N ASP A 101 -15.49 -1.86 6.48
CA ASP A 101 -15.53 -0.80 7.49
C ASP A 101 -14.14 -0.68 8.13
N ASP A 102 -13.66 0.55 8.30
CA ASP A 102 -12.38 0.87 8.91
C ASP A 102 -12.41 2.30 9.47
N THR A 103 -11.78 2.53 10.62
CA THR A 103 -11.82 3.83 11.30
C THR A 103 -11.00 4.90 10.57
N TYR A 104 -9.94 4.51 9.85
CA TYR A 104 -8.97 5.40 9.23
C TYR A 104 -9.16 5.58 7.73
N LEU A 105 -9.56 4.52 7.01
CA LEU A 105 -9.53 4.45 5.55
C LEU A 105 -10.92 4.56 4.92
N VAL A 106 -10.99 5.19 3.75
CA VAL A 106 -12.23 5.36 2.99
C VAL A 106 -12.67 4.01 2.43
N LYS A 107 -13.93 3.63 2.68
CA LYS A 107 -14.54 2.42 2.13
C LYS A 107 -14.50 2.44 0.60
N ASN A 108 -14.25 1.28 -0.02
CA ASN A 108 -14.11 1.08 -1.48
C ASN A 108 -12.94 1.81 -2.14
N ASP A 109 -12.13 2.56 -1.37
CA ASP A 109 -10.90 3.21 -1.83
C ASP A 109 -9.72 2.80 -0.93
N SER A 110 -9.78 1.54 -0.48
CA SER A 110 -8.83 0.93 0.43
C SER A 110 -8.90 -0.60 0.37
N LEU A 111 -7.76 -1.24 0.64
CA LEU A 111 -7.57 -2.69 0.54
C LEU A 111 -6.73 -3.18 1.72
N LYS A 112 -7.04 -4.38 2.22
CA LYS A 112 -6.14 -5.11 3.11
C LYS A 112 -5.22 -6.01 2.29
N LEU A 113 -3.97 -6.08 2.73
CA LEU A 113 -2.90 -6.88 2.12
C LEU A 113 -2.82 -8.22 2.83
N VAL A 114 -2.88 -9.31 2.07
CA VAL A 114 -2.95 -10.66 2.59
C VAL A 114 -1.84 -11.52 1.98
N VAL A 115 -1.04 -12.16 2.84
CA VAL A 115 0.00 -13.12 2.45
C VAL A 115 -0.24 -14.41 3.23
N TYR A 116 -0.39 -15.54 2.53
CA TYR A 116 -0.73 -16.84 3.14
C TYR A 116 -1.89 -16.77 4.15
N ASP A 117 -2.99 -16.13 3.75
CA ASP A 117 -4.20 -15.91 4.57
C ASP A 117 -4.02 -15.03 5.82
N GLU A 118 -2.82 -14.50 6.06
CA GLU A 118 -2.56 -13.53 7.11
C GLU A 118 -2.61 -12.10 6.56
N THR A 119 -3.33 -11.21 7.27
CA THR A 119 -3.32 -9.78 6.93
C THR A 119 -2.03 -9.17 7.44
N ILE A 120 -1.22 -8.63 6.52
CA ILE A 120 0.06 -8.02 6.82
C ILE A 120 0.01 -6.49 6.86
N GLY A 121 -1.09 -5.89 6.39
CA GLY A 121 -1.16 -4.44 6.29
C GLY A 121 -2.38 -3.94 5.53
N TYR A 122 -2.39 -2.62 5.32
CA TYR A 122 -3.47 -1.91 4.66
C TYR A 122 -2.93 -0.81 3.74
N ILE A 123 -3.67 -0.56 2.67
CA ILE A 123 -3.44 0.56 1.76
C ILE A 123 -4.76 1.27 1.50
N GLY A 124 -4.70 2.57 1.20
CA GLY A 124 -5.86 3.29 0.70
C GLY A 124 -5.90 4.75 1.05
N LYS A 125 -7.02 5.38 0.68
CA LYS A 125 -7.30 6.78 0.95
C LYS A 125 -7.68 6.99 2.41
N ILE A 126 -7.05 7.97 3.06
CA ILE A 126 -7.35 8.34 4.45
C ILE A 126 -8.67 9.12 4.49
N LYS A 127 -9.54 8.80 5.44
CA LYS A 127 -10.80 9.52 5.67
C LYS A 127 -10.53 10.99 6.00
N LYS A 128 -11.37 11.87 5.44
CA LYS A 128 -11.33 13.32 5.72
C LYS A 128 -11.50 13.65 7.21
N SER A 129 -12.24 12.83 7.96
CA SER A 129 -12.39 12.98 9.41
C SER A 129 -11.06 12.88 10.14
N ILE A 130 -10.19 11.95 9.74
CA ILE A 130 -8.85 11.80 10.31
C ILE A 130 -7.95 12.95 9.86
N LEU A 131 -7.96 13.28 8.56
CA LEU A 131 -7.13 14.37 8.02
C LEU A 131 -7.47 15.74 8.63
N LYS A 132 -8.70 15.93 9.11
CA LYS A 132 -9.12 17.17 9.79
C LYS A 132 -8.35 17.42 11.08
N GLU A 133 -7.93 16.37 11.78
CA GLU A 133 -7.11 16.48 13.01
C GLU A 133 -5.72 17.05 12.72
N PHE A 134 -5.25 16.94 11.47
CA PHE A 134 -3.95 17.44 11.00
C PHE A 134 -4.05 18.69 10.12
N ASP A 135 -5.23 19.30 9.98
CA ASP A 135 -5.45 20.42 9.03
C ASP A 135 -5.10 20.05 7.57
N LEU A 136 -5.40 18.81 7.17
CA LEU A 136 -5.10 18.24 5.84
C LEU A 136 -6.36 17.81 5.06
N ALA A 137 -7.56 18.12 5.56
CA ALA A 137 -8.82 17.62 5.00
C ALA A 137 -9.17 18.19 3.60
N ASP A 138 -8.55 19.28 3.18
CA ASP A 138 -8.78 19.93 1.90
C ASP A 138 -8.12 19.21 0.70
N GLN A 139 -7.31 18.18 0.95
CA GLN A 139 -6.68 17.38 -0.11
C GLN A 139 -6.77 15.88 0.18
N ASP A 140 -6.62 15.07 -0.86
CA ASP A 140 -6.62 13.62 -0.73
C ASP A 140 -5.23 13.12 -0.36
N ILE A 141 -5.17 12.19 0.60
CA ILE A 141 -3.94 11.53 1.02
C ILE A 141 -4.18 10.04 1.01
N TYR A 142 -3.31 9.32 0.32
CA TYR A 142 -3.27 7.87 0.34
C TYR A 142 -2.10 7.40 1.19
N CYS A 143 -2.27 6.24 1.82
CA CYS A 143 -1.27 5.65 2.67
C CYS A 143 -1.10 4.16 2.46
N LEU A 144 0.01 3.67 3.02
CA LEU A 144 0.38 2.28 3.13
C LEU A 144 0.93 2.06 4.54
N ASP A 145 0.53 0.96 5.18
CA ASP A 145 1.15 0.44 6.40
C ASP A 145 1.26 -1.08 6.27
N ILE A 146 2.49 -1.60 6.35
CA ILE A 146 2.77 -3.04 6.28
C ILE A 146 3.61 -3.44 7.50
N ASN A 147 3.10 -4.41 8.26
CA ASN A 147 3.86 -5.17 9.23
C ASN A 147 4.80 -6.14 8.50
N LEU A 148 6.10 -5.87 8.60
CA LEU A 148 7.18 -6.62 7.96
C LEU A 148 7.55 -7.89 8.73
N GLU A 149 7.11 -8.07 9.97
CA GLU A 149 7.59 -9.14 10.85
C GLU A 149 7.42 -10.53 10.20
N ARG A 150 6.25 -10.78 9.60
CA ARG A 150 5.97 -12.04 8.90
C ARG A 150 6.77 -12.20 7.62
N LEU A 151 6.98 -11.11 6.89
CA LEU A 151 7.78 -11.13 5.65
C LEU A 151 9.26 -11.40 5.95
N ILE A 152 9.76 -10.89 7.08
CA ILE A 152 11.14 -11.08 7.52
C ILE A 152 11.36 -12.50 8.06
N THR A 153 10.46 -12.98 8.92
CA THR A 153 10.64 -14.25 9.64
C THR A 153 10.25 -15.48 8.83
N SER A 154 9.38 -15.33 7.83
CA SER A 154 8.92 -16.47 7.02
C SER A 154 10.03 -17.00 6.11
N ILE A 155 10.20 -18.32 6.15
CA ILE A 155 11.09 -19.10 5.28
C ILE A 155 10.41 -19.52 3.97
N ASN A 156 9.08 -19.40 3.87
CA ASN A 156 8.27 -19.80 2.71
C ASN A 156 8.27 -18.74 1.61
N ARG A 157 9.46 -18.23 1.28
CA ARG A 157 9.66 -17.25 0.20
C ARG A 157 9.71 -17.99 -1.12
N TYR A 158 9.15 -17.43 -2.19
CA TYR A 158 9.40 -17.99 -3.50
C TYR A 158 10.88 -17.78 -3.85
N VAL A 159 11.49 -18.84 -4.38
CA VAL A 159 12.86 -18.77 -4.88
C VAL A 159 12.78 -18.22 -6.30
N ARG A 160 13.51 -17.13 -6.58
CA ARG A 160 13.68 -16.67 -7.96
C ARG A 160 14.51 -17.72 -8.70
N THR A 161 13.84 -18.53 -9.52
CA THR A 161 14.48 -19.47 -10.42
C THR A 161 14.81 -18.77 -11.73
N TYR A 162 15.98 -19.06 -12.29
CA TYR A 162 16.28 -18.63 -13.65
C TYR A 162 15.36 -19.37 -14.61
N GLU A 163 14.57 -18.62 -15.36
CA GLU A 163 13.87 -19.11 -16.54
C GLU A 163 14.73 -18.78 -17.75
N ALA A 164 15.11 -19.80 -18.53
CA ALA A 164 15.83 -19.59 -19.77
C ALA A 164 14.97 -18.78 -20.74
N TYR A 165 15.61 -17.91 -21.52
CA TYR A 165 14.89 -17.18 -22.56
C TYR A 165 14.31 -18.16 -23.59
N ASP A 166 13.05 -17.93 -23.98
CA ASP A 166 12.44 -18.69 -25.05
C ASP A 166 13.06 -18.28 -26.39
N HIS A 167 13.39 -19.27 -27.21
CA HIS A 167 13.94 -19.05 -28.56
C HIS A 167 12.82 -18.89 -29.60
N TYR A 168 11.58 -19.22 -29.23
CA TYR A 168 10.41 -19.11 -30.09
C TYR A 168 9.67 -17.79 -29.87
N GLN A 169 8.92 -17.36 -30.88
CA GLN A 169 8.11 -16.14 -30.79
C GLN A 169 6.89 -16.36 -29.90
N GLU A 170 6.61 -15.38 -29.05
CA GLU A 170 5.39 -15.33 -28.26
C GLU A 170 4.18 -15.06 -29.16
N VAL A 171 3.11 -15.86 -28.99
CA VAL A 171 1.84 -15.64 -29.69
C VAL A 171 0.84 -15.06 -28.71
N THR A 172 0.54 -13.77 -28.85
CA THR A 172 -0.46 -13.06 -28.04
C THR A 172 -1.81 -13.03 -28.77
N ARG A 173 -2.91 -13.22 -28.05
CA ARG A 173 -4.27 -13.04 -28.56
C ARG A 173 -5.11 -12.22 -27.60
N ASP A 174 -5.79 -11.22 -28.12
CA ASP A 174 -6.75 -10.43 -27.34
C ASP A 174 -8.10 -11.15 -27.27
N ILE A 175 -8.71 -11.15 -26.10
CA ILE A 175 -10.04 -11.71 -25.87
C ILE A 175 -10.86 -10.66 -25.13
N THR A 176 -12.05 -10.35 -25.63
CA THR A 176 -12.99 -9.42 -24.99
C THR A 176 -14.09 -10.19 -24.28
N PHE A 177 -14.33 -9.84 -23.01
CA PHE A 177 -15.40 -10.40 -22.21
C PHE A 177 -16.42 -9.32 -21.85
N GLN A 178 -17.72 -9.66 -21.93
CA GLN A 178 -18.78 -8.87 -21.34
C GLN A 178 -19.23 -9.55 -20.05
N LEU A 179 -19.01 -8.88 -18.93
CA LEU A 179 -19.35 -9.37 -17.60
C LEU A 179 -20.52 -8.56 -17.02
N LYS A 180 -21.27 -9.16 -16.09
CA LYS A 180 -22.22 -8.39 -15.29
C LYS A 180 -21.46 -7.54 -14.27
N ASN A 181 -21.96 -6.35 -13.95
CA ASN A 181 -21.31 -5.40 -13.01
C ASN A 181 -21.08 -5.98 -11.61
N GLU A 182 -21.86 -7.00 -11.23
CA GLU A 182 -21.81 -7.68 -9.93
C GLU A 182 -20.71 -8.76 -9.85
N VAL A 183 -20.03 -9.07 -10.97
CA VAL A 183 -18.92 -10.02 -10.97
C VAL A 183 -17.70 -9.35 -10.37
N ASP A 184 -17.24 -9.87 -9.23
CA ASP A 184 -15.98 -9.48 -8.63
C ASP A 184 -14.80 -9.78 -9.59
N PHE A 185 -13.94 -8.79 -9.78
CA PHE A 185 -12.83 -8.90 -10.72
C PHE A 185 -11.84 -10.00 -10.30
N ASN A 186 -11.57 -10.16 -8.99
CA ASN A 186 -10.69 -11.22 -8.52
C ASN A 186 -11.25 -12.62 -8.83
N SER A 187 -12.57 -12.78 -8.70
CA SER A 187 -13.26 -14.03 -9.07
C SER A 187 -13.10 -14.34 -10.57
N PHE A 188 -13.21 -13.33 -11.43
CA PHE A 188 -12.92 -13.48 -12.87
C PHE A 188 -11.44 -13.85 -13.12
N ILE A 189 -10.51 -13.16 -12.46
CA ILE A 189 -9.06 -13.45 -12.53
C ILE A 189 -8.76 -14.89 -12.15
N ASN A 190 -9.36 -15.39 -11.07
CA ASN A 190 -9.16 -16.77 -10.61
C ASN A 190 -9.65 -17.80 -11.63
N VAL A 191 -10.78 -17.54 -12.30
CA VAL A 191 -11.28 -18.41 -13.37
C VAL A 191 -10.31 -18.41 -14.55
N ILE A 192 -9.83 -17.24 -14.99
CA ILE A 192 -8.87 -17.17 -16.09
C ILE A 192 -7.56 -17.88 -15.74
N ASN A 193 -7.04 -17.70 -14.53
CA ASN A 193 -5.83 -18.38 -14.04
C ASN A 193 -5.98 -19.90 -13.93
N SER A 194 -7.20 -20.44 -13.86
CA SER A 194 -7.44 -21.89 -13.85
C SER A 194 -7.17 -22.57 -15.20
N PHE A 195 -7.06 -21.80 -16.29
CA PHE A 195 -6.74 -22.34 -17.61
C PHE A 195 -5.22 -22.51 -17.80
N ASN A 196 -4.73 -23.72 -17.57
CA ASN A 196 -3.30 -24.10 -17.68
C ASN A 196 -2.63 -23.85 -19.05
N LYS A 197 -3.38 -23.43 -20.08
CA LYS A 197 -2.85 -23.11 -21.43
C LYS A 197 -2.52 -21.63 -21.62
N LEU A 198 -2.86 -20.77 -20.67
CA LEU A 198 -2.52 -19.36 -20.70
C LEU A 198 -1.18 -19.18 -19.98
N SER A 199 -0.14 -18.80 -20.73
CA SER A 199 1.20 -18.60 -20.16
C SER A 199 1.29 -17.31 -19.34
N LYS A 200 0.69 -16.21 -19.83
CA LYS A 200 0.61 -14.88 -19.19
C LYS A 200 -0.60 -14.11 -19.71
N TRP A 201 -1.15 -13.20 -18.91
CA TRP A 201 -2.20 -12.26 -19.28
C TRP A 201 -2.13 -10.98 -18.43
#